data_AF-A0A645HZ54-F1
#
_entry.id   AF-A0A645HZ54-F1
#
_cell.length_a   1.000
_cell.length_b   1.000
_cell.length_c   1.000
_cell.angle_alpha   90.00
_cell.angle_beta   90.00
_cell.angle_gamma   90.00
#
_symmetry.space_group_name_H-M   'P 1'
#
loop_
_entity.id
_entity.type
_entity.pdbx_description
1 polymer ?
#
loop_
_entity_poly.entity_id
_entity_poly.type
_entity_poly.pdbx_seq_one_letter_code
_entity_poly.pdbx_strand_id
1 'polypeptide(L)'
;MPEQKQPYKVIRAGGRMFTIYLEYDEQLKENYPVYPDFTAHPEYTEEGRPFTTAEQESCTHCKPKTAGEPKPFDCGGCGWFYREQTPFDLIGVCMCEARRKY
;
A
#
# COMPACT_ATOMS: atom_id res chain seq x y z
N MET A 1 -5.56 16.44 -25.98
CA MET A 1 -5.00 15.08 -26.09
C MET A 1 -4.94 14.52 -24.67
N PRO A 2 -5.41 13.31 -24.38
CA PRO A 2 -5.31 12.80 -23.02
C PRO A 2 -3.83 12.66 -22.69
N GLU A 3 -3.39 13.32 -21.63
CA GLU A 3 -2.00 13.26 -21.15
C GLU A 3 -1.58 11.80 -21.00
N GLN A 4 -0.52 11.43 -21.72
CA GLN A 4 0.07 10.10 -21.62
C GLN A 4 0.70 9.98 -20.23
N LYS A 5 -0.05 9.43 -19.27
CA LYS A 5 0.46 9.15 -17.92
C LYS A 5 1.72 8.30 -18.05
N GLN A 6 2.88 8.87 -17.71
CA GLN A 6 4.14 8.13 -17.77
C GLN A 6 4.18 7.13 -16.62
N PRO A 7 4.36 5.82 -16.91
CA PRO A 7 4.49 4.82 -15.86
C PRO A 7 5.80 5.06 -15.10
N TYR A 8 5.69 5.29 -13.80
CA TYR A 8 6.81 5.53 -12.89
C TYR A 8 7.47 4.22 -12.44
N LYS A 9 6.63 3.30 -11.93
CA LYS A 9 7.08 2.06 -11.31
C LYS A 9 5.98 1.02 -11.37
N VAL A 10 6.36 -0.25 -11.45
CA VAL A 10 5.43 -1.37 -11.22
C VAL A 10 5.76 -1.98 -9.86
N ILE A 11 4.75 -2.13 -9.00
CA ILE A 11 4.86 -2.82 -7.72
C ILE A 11 4.10 -4.13 -7.80
N ARG A 12 4.72 -5.22 -7.35
CA ARG A 12 4.04 -6.52 -7.20
C ARG A 12 3.71 -6.77 -5.74
N ALA A 13 2.47 -7.18 -5.49
CA ALA A 13 2.03 -7.57 -4.17
C ALA A 13 0.93 -8.63 -4.30
N GLY A 14 1.04 -9.71 -3.53
CA GLY A 14 0.02 -10.77 -3.45
C GLY A 14 -0.38 -11.33 -4.81
N GLY A 15 0.59 -11.50 -5.71
CA GLY A 15 0.36 -12.01 -7.07
C GLY A 15 -0.26 -11.01 -8.06
N ARG A 16 -0.54 -9.76 -7.65
CA ARG A 16 -1.04 -8.69 -8.53
C ARG A 16 0.05 -7.67 -8.83
N MET A 17 -0.11 -6.97 -9.95
CA MET A 17 0.79 -5.90 -10.38
C MET A 17 0.04 -4.57 -10.37
N PHE A 18 0.63 -3.57 -9.72
CA PHE A 18 0.14 -2.20 -9.66
C PHE A 18 1.08 -1.30 -10.43
N THR A 19 0.58 -0.68 -11.50
CA THR A 19 1.35 0.32 -12.24
C THR A 19 1.12 1.69 -11.60
N ILE A 20 2.18 2.28 -11.08
CA ILE A 20 2.19 3.60 -10.46
C ILE A 20 2.52 4.60 -11.55
N TYR A 21 1.70 5.65 -11.65
CA TYR A 21 1.87 6.73 -12.61
C TYR A 21 2.32 8.00 -11.88
N LEU A 22 3.03 8.87 -12.60
CA LEU A 22 3.22 10.24 -12.15
C LEU A 22 2.02 11.10 -12.56
N GLU A 23 1.60 11.97 -11.64
CA GLU A 23 0.73 13.10 -11.94
C GLU A 23 1.47 14.40 -11.63
N TYR A 24 1.19 15.44 -12.41
CA TYR A 24 1.78 16.75 -12.20
C TYR A 24 0.91 17.57 -11.25
N ASP A 25 1.50 18.09 -10.18
CA ASP A 25 0.89 19.06 -9.29
C ASP A 25 1.19 20.48 -9.79
N GLU A 26 0.16 21.17 -10.26
CA GLU A 26 0.30 22.55 -10.77
C GLU A 26 0.67 23.58 -9.69
N GLN A 27 0.34 23.33 -8.42
CA GLN A 27 0.63 24.24 -7.31
C GLN A 27 2.08 24.10 -6.86
N LEU A 28 2.56 22.86 -6.73
CA LEU A 28 3.93 22.55 -6.33
C LEU A 28 4.91 22.59 -7.51
N LYS A 29 4.39 22.59 -8.75
CA LYS A 29 5.16 22.53 -10.00
C LYS A 29 6.04 21.29 -10.11
N GLU A 30 5.58 20.17 -9.54
CA GLU A 30 6.33 18.91 -9.44
C GLU A 30 5.49 17.70 -9.84
N ASN A 31 6.16 16.62 -10.29
CA ASN A 31 5.51 15.34 -10.54
C ASN A 31 5.56 14.46 -9.28
N TYR A 32 4.45 13.82 -8.94
CA TYR A 32 4.36 12.93 -7.79
C TYR A 32 3.73 11.58 -8.16
N PRO A 33 4.14 10.48 -7.50
CA PRO A 33 3.56 9.16 -7.74
C PRO A 33 2.16 9.06 -7.14
N VAL A 34 1.21 8.54 -7.92
CA VAL A 34 -0.16 8.30 -7.46
C VAL A 34 -0.37 6.80 -7.19
N TYR A 35 -0.63 6.49 -5.93
CA TYR A 35 -0.94 5.14 -5.46
C TYR A 35 -2.46 4.88 -5.43
N PRO A 36 -2.90 3.62 -5.60
CA PRO A 36 -4.31 3.28 -5.43
C PRO A 36 -4.79 3.58 -4.01
N ASP A 37 -6.01 4.13 -3.90
CA ASP A 37 -6.67 4.33 -2.61
C ASP A 37 -7.44 3.07 -2.20
N PHE A 38 -6.77 2.19 -1.46
CA PHE A 38 -7.38 0.97 -0.92
C PHE A 38 -8.34 1.23 0.25
N THR A 39 -8.43 2.47 0.76
CA THR A 39 -9.42 2.85 1.78
C THR A 39 -10.77 3.11 1.12
N ALA A 40 -10.78 3.89 0.04
CA ALA A 40 -11.99 4.17 -0.74
C ALA A 40 -12.39 2.99 -1.64
N HIS A 41 -11.40 2.31 -2.24
CA HIS A 41 -11.59 1.22 -3.19
C HIS A 41 -10.80 -0.01 -2.77
N PRO A 42 -11.27 -0.76 -1.75
CA PRO A 42 -10.52 -1.89 -1.21
C PRO A 42 -10.40 -3.03 -2.22
N GLU A 43 -9.17 -3.47 -2.43
CA GLU A 43 -8.83 -4.61 -3.29
C GLU A 43 -8.22 -5.74 -2.44
N TYR A 44 -8.36 -6.98 -2.90
CA TYR A 44 -7.96 -8.17 -2.15
C TYR A 44 -7.21 -9.15 -3.04
N THR A 45 -6.29 -9.92 -2.44
CA THR A 45 -5.70 -11.11 -3.07
C THR A 45 -6.76 -12.18 -3.30
N GLU A 46 -6.43 -13.24 -4.06
CA GLU A 46 -7.28 -14.43 -4.23
C GLU A 46 -7.53 -15.20 -2.93
N GLU A 47 -6.74 -14.95 -1.88
CA GLU A 47 -6.93 -15.52 -0.54
C GLU A 47 -7.74 -14.60 0.39
N GLY A 48 -8.17 -13.43 -0.09
CA GLY A 48 -9.02 -12.51 0.66
C GLY A 48 -8.25 -11.59 1.58
N ARG A 49 -6.93 -11.51 1.41
CA ARG A 49 -6.07 -10.59 2.15
C ARG A 49 -6.12 -9.21 1.49
N PRO A 50 -6.36 -8.13 2.25
CA PRO A 50 -6.45 -6.81 1.65
C PRO A 50 -5.08 -6.32 1.19
N PHE A 51 -5.06 -5.65 0.03
CA PHE A 51 -3.96 -4.76 -0.33
C PHE A 51 -4.04 -3.48 0.49
N THR A 52 -2.88 -2.91 0.81
CA THR A 52 -2.80 -1.63 1.51
C THR A 52 -1.52 -0.89 1.11
N THR A 53 -1.55 0.43 1.23
CA THR A 53 -0.33 1.23 1.09
C THR A 53 0.41 1.31 2.42
N ALA A 54 1.73 1.52 2.39
CA ALA A 54 2.53 1.71 3.59
C ALA A 54 2.14 2.98 4.37
N GLU A 55 1.57 3.98 3.68
CA GLU A 55 1.16 5.26 4.28
C GLU A 55 -0.27 5.24 4.83
N GLN A 56 -1.05 4.21 4.52
CA GLN A 56 -2.41 4.08 5.01
C GLN A 56 -2.42 3.90 6.53
N GLU A 57 -3.40 4.50 7.22
CA GLU A 57 -3.57 4.35 8.66
C GLU A 57 -3.73 2.87 9.06
N SER A 58 -3.01 2.47 10.09
CA SER A 58 -3.04 1.13 10.64
C SER A 58 -4.42 0.82 11.24
N CYS A 59 -4.91 -0.40 10.99
CA CYS A 59 -6.15 -0.86 11.63
C CYS A 59 -5.98 -1.08 13.14
N THR A 60 -7.10 -1.24 13.86
CA THR A 60 -7.14 -1.48 15.32
C THR A 60 -6.36 -2.72 15.78
N HIS A 61 -6.20 -3.71 14.89
CA HIS A 61 -5.45 -4.95 15.10
C HIS A 61 -3.96 -4.84 14.73
N CYS A 62 -3.47 -3.63 14.45
CA CYS A 62 -2.06 -3.41 14.16
C CYS A 62 -1.18 -3.89 15.33
N LYS A 63 0.02 -4.34 14.98
CA LYS A 63 1.05 -4.73 15.95
C LYS A 63 2.37 -4.05 15.59
N PRO A 64 3.19 -3.71 16.58
CA PRO A 64 4.56 -3.29 16.32
C PRO A 64 5.37 -4.42 15.67
N LYS A 65 6.44 -4.06 14.95
CA LYS A 65 7.40 -5.03 14.41
C LYS A 65 8.27 -5.63 15.51
N THR A 66 8.66 -4.81 16.49
CA THR A 66 9.46 -5.23 17.64
C THR A 66 8.58 -5.31 18.89
N ALA A 67 8.76 -6.36 19.71
CA ALA A 67 8.06 -6.47 20.98
C ALA A 67 8.45 -5.31 21.92
N GLY A 68 7.46 -4.66 22.54
CA GLY A 68 7.65 -3.54 23.46
C GLY A 68 7.60 -2.15 22.82
N GLU A 69 7.57 -2.05 21.49
CA GLU A 69 7.35 -0.78 20.79
C GLU A 69 5.87 -0.35 20.80
N PRO A 70 5.58 0.97 20.67
CA PRO A 70 4.22 1.45 20.52
C PRO A 70 3.57 0.91 19.24
N LYS A 71 2.24 0.87 19.24
CA LYS A 71 1.49 0.52 18.03
C LYS A 71 1.81 1.50 16.90
N PRO A 72 2.04 1.00 15.67
CA PRO A 72 2.33 1.86 14.54
C PRO A 72 1.08 2.63 14.11
N PHE A 73 1.29 3.87 13.66
CA PHE A 73 0.23 4.72 13.13
C PHE A 73 -0.15 4.32 11.71
N ASP A 74 0.82 3.93 10.89
CA ASP A 74 0.61 3.52 9.49
C ASP A 74 0.82 2.01 9.28
N CYS A 75 0.38 1.50 8.14
CA CYS A 75 0.56 0.11 7.76
C CYS A 75 2.03 -0.23 7.49
N GLY A 76 2.85 0.73 7.04
CA GLY A 76 4.26 0.56 6.76
C GLY A 76 5.09 0.11 7.97
N GLY A 77 4.72 0.59 9.15
CA GLY A 77 5.25 0.24 10.47
C GLY A 77 4.59 -1.01 11.08
N CYS A 78 3.43 -1.45 10.57
CA CYS A 78 2.72 -2.63 11.07
C CYS A 78 3.51 -3.92 10.83
N GLY A 79 3.66 -4.74 11.88
CA GLY A 79 4.27 -6.06 11.80
C GLY A 79 3.44 -7.10 11.03
N TRP A 80 2.22 -6.74 10.59
CA TRP A 80 1.41 -7.55 9.67
C TRP A 80 1.58 -7.16 8.21
N PHE A 81 2.24 -6.05 7.90
CA PHE A 81 2.36 -5.57 6.53
C PHE A 81 3.49 -6.29 5.80
N TYR A 82 3.12 -7.05 4.78
CA TYR A 82 4.05 -7.83 3.97
C TYR A 82 4.29 -7.16 2.62
N ARG A 83 5.56 -7.01 2.26
CA ARG A 83 6.01 -6.50 0.96
C ARG A 83 6.67 -7.64 0.20
N GLU A 84 6.28 -7.82 -1.06
CA GLU A 84 6.68 -9.00 -1.84
C GLU A 84 8.07 -8.85 -2.46
N GLN A 85 8.38 -7.71 -3.07
CA GLN A 85 9.64 -7.54 -3.82
C GLN A 85 10.74 -6.84 -3.02
N THR A 86 10.43 -5.70 -2.41
CA THR A 86 11.43 -4.93 -1.66
C THR A 86 10.86 -4.37 -0.35
N PRO A 87 11.69 -4.21 0.69
CA PRO A 87 11.27 -3.61 1.96
C PRO A 87 10.80 -2.14 1.82
N PHE A 88 11.07 -1.50 0.67
CA PHE A 88 10.72 -0.11 0.38
C PHE A 88 9.47 0.04 -0.50
N ASP A 89 8.82 -1.06 -0.90
CA ASP A 89 7.57 -0.94 -1.66
C ASP A 89 6.46 -0.32 -0.82
N LEU A 90 5.76 0.64 -1.43
CA LEU A 90 4.66 1.35 -0.81
C LEU A 90 3.33 0.62 -0.93
N ILE A 91 3.24 -0.47 -1.71
CA ILE A 91 2.07 -1.36 -1.75
C ILE A 91 2.48 -2.72 -1.22
N GLY A 92 1.64 -3.30 -0.39
CA GLY A 92 1.82 -4.64 0.14
C GLY A 92 0.51 -5.30 0.52
N VAL A 93 0.63 -6.44 1.19
CA VAL A 93 -0.51 -7.27 1.63
C VAL A 93 -0.61 -7.20 3.15
N CYS A 94 -1.83 -6.99 3.65
CA CYS A 94 -2.11 -7.12 5.07
C CYS A 94 -2.22 -8.59 5.46
N MET A 95 -1.30 -9.07 6.30
CA MET A 95 -1.30 -10.45 6.82
C MET A 95 -2.06 -10.59 8.14
N CYS A 96 -2.83 -9.57 8.54
CA CYS A 96 -3.67 -9.63 9.74
C CYS A 96 -4.92 -10.50 9.46
N GLU A 97 -5.05 -11.63 10.13
CA GLU A 97 -6.19 -12.54 9.93
C GLU A 97 -7.55 -11.88 10.24
N ALA A 98 -7.60 -10.93 11.18
CA ALA A 98 -8.83 -10.19 11.48
C ALA A 98 -9.33 -9.32 10.31
N ARG A 99 -8.48 -9.04 9.32
CA ARG A 99 -8.80 -8.23 8.13
C ARG A 99 -9.06 -9.08 6.88
N ARG A 100 -8.93 -10.41 6.98
CA ARG A 100 -9.17 -11.34 5.88
C ARG A 100 -10.67 -11.43 5.59
N LYS A 101 -11.06 -11.41 4.30
CA LYS A 101 -12.47 -11.38 3.89
C LYS A 101 -13.13 -12.76 3.80
N TYR A 102 -12.37 -13.83 3.60
CA TYR A 102 -12.84 -15.21 3.44
C TYR A 102 -11.78 -16.23 3.83
#